data_AF-A0A930G1I9-F1
#
_entry.id   AF-A0A930G1I9-F1
#
_cell.length_a   1.000
_cell.length_b   1.000
_cell.length_c   1.000
_cell.angle_alpha   90.00
_cell.angle_beta   90.00
_cell.angle_gamma   90.00
#
_symmetry.space_group_name_H-M   'P 1'
#
loop_
_entity.id
_entity.type
_entity.pdbx_description
1 polymer ?
#
loop_
_entity_poly.entity_id
_entity_poly.type
_entity_poly.pdbx_seq_one_letter_code
_entity_poly.pdbx_strand_id
1 'polypeptide(L)'
;MANVKETPVWEPGVYQIETTDKVRGGEDGISNVQGKQLANRTAYLKKRADQVDEAKGTHATLPARLDHIEGEFEAVGPDKQNAGDSALMFALEQAGIANREVERLRAGESKTSALPALAAWNFEQQAEVLRGQGQSGLFLTRQYNRGGDDAYDRGWAENYNPASIHNHPNYRGMPGMGEFSAIINGYYLRTRHNDYRLRGPAQEGTAFLATEEVEAPAVPALVTGAGSVANQITAMRDLFRRYAAGEWPQGFGWTLSYVECWFEVLTGTVTDTYSSFRHQQYVTTVDAA
;
A
#
# COMPACT_ATOMS: atom_id res chain seq x y z
N MET A 1 -45.41 48.13 19.46
CA MET A 1 -44.43 48.36 20.55
C MET A 1 -43.09 47.82 20.08
N ALA A 2 -41.99 48.51 20.40
CA ALA A 2 -40.64 48.05 20.04
C ALA A 2 -40.12 47.08 21.11
N ASN A 3 -39.55 45.95 20.69
CA ASN A 3 -38.91 44.97 21.59
C ASN A 3 -37.42 45.29 21.72
N VAL A 4 -36.82 44.83 22.81
CA VAL A 4 -35.36 44.85 22.96
C VAL A 4 -34.75 43.91 21.92
N LYS A 5 -33.78 44.39 21.14
CA LYS A 5 -33.06 43.57 20.16
C LYS A 5 -32.02 42.72 20.88
N GLU A 6 -32.19 41.41 20.81
CA GLU A 6 -31.29 40.45 21.43
C GLU A 6 -30.13 40.09 20.49
N THR A 7 -28.94 39.97 21.04
CA THR A 7 -27.75 39.44 20.36
C THR A 7 -27.12 38.40 21.27
N PRO A 8 -26.81 37.17 20.80
CA PRO A 8 -26.33 36.08 21.65
C PRO A 8 -24.86 36.29 22.05
N VAL A 9 -24.63 37.24 22.95
CA VAL A 9 -23.33 37.63 23.49
C VAL A 9 -23.37 37.52 25.00
N TRP A 10 -22.30 36.96 25.57
CA TRP A 10 -22.12 36.97 27.02
C TRP A 10 -21.55 38.31 27.47
N GLU A 11 -22.44 39.20 27.91
CA GLU A 11 -22.06 40.52 28.43
C GLU A 11 -21.17 40.35 29.68
N PRO A 12 -20.07 41.12 29.85
CA PRO A 12 -19.20 41.01 31.03
C PRO A 12 -19.90 41.31 32.35
N GLY A 13 -20.87 42.24 32.32
CA GLY A 13 -21.66 42.66 33.48
C GLY A 13 -23.06 43.06 33.07
N VAL A 14 -23.96 43.14 34.05
CA VAL A 14 -25.25 43.82 33.90
C VAL A 14 -25.08 45.16 34.59
N TYR A 15 -25.20 46.25 33.81
CA TYR A 15 -25.05 47.61 34.30
C TYR A 15 -26.00 47.86 35.45
N GLN A 16 -25.62 48.61 36.48
CA GLN A 16 -26.54 49.04 37.52
C GLN A 16 -26.94 50.48 37.21
N ILE A 17 -28.24 50.76 37.14
CA ILE A 17 -28.70 52.14 37.01
C ILE A 17 -28.28 52.91 38.26
N GLU A 18 -27.65 54.05 38.04
CA GLU A 18 -27.20 54.97 39.08
C GLU A 18 -28.22 56.07 39.33
N THR A 19 -28.18 56.68 40.51
CA THR A 19 -29.09 57.78 40.88
C THR A 19 -28.89 59.04 40.05
N THR A 20 -27.74 59.15 39.38
CA THR A 20 -27.39 60.27 38.49
C THR A 20 -27.79 60.03 37.03
N ASP A 21 -28.25 58.81 36.70
CA ASP A 21 -28.66 58.48 35.34
C ASP A 21 -29.96 59.15 34.95
N LYS A 22 -29.97 59.75 33.76
CA LYS A 22 -31.20 60.33 33.20
C LYS A 22 -32.09 59.21 32.68
N VAL A 23 -33.33 59.11 33.17
CA VAL A 23 -34.33 58.16 32.67
C VAL A 23 -34.59 58.43 31.19
N ARG A 24 -34.02 57.59 30.32
CA ARG A 24 -34.07 57.69 28.86
C ARG A 24 -34.37 56.31 28.29
N GLY A 25 -35.50 56.19 27.62
CA GLY A 25 -35.86 55.01 26.82
C GLY A 25 -35.28 55.06 25.40
N GLY A 26 -35.78 54.19 24.52
CA GLY A 26 -35.24 53.99 23.16
C GLY A 26 -34.15 52.92 23.11
N GLU A 27 -33.69 52.59 21.90
CA GLU A 27 -32.73 51.49 21.65
C GLU A 27 -31.42 51.65 22.42
N ASP A 28 -30.92 52.89 22.50
CA ASP A 28 -29.69 53.26 23.22
C ASP A 28 -29.97 54.02 24.53
N GLY A 29 -31.20 53.92 25.03
CA GLY A 29 -31.60 54.53 26.29
C GLY A 29 -31.00 53.80 27.49
N ILE A 30 -30.42 54.54 28.45
CA ILE A 30 -29.78 53.96 29.64
C ILE A 30 -30.74 53.09 30.47
N SER A 31 -32.04 53.40 30.45
CA SER A 31 -33.07 52.62 31.13
C SER A 31 -33.29 51.23 30.53
N ASN A 32 -32.86 51.00 29.28
CA ASN A 32 -32.99 49.72 28.57
C ASN A 32 -31.70 48.89 28.53
N VAL A 33 -30.56 49.45 28.98
CA VAL A 33 -29.25 48.78 28.92
C VAL A 33 -29.25 47.48 29.73
N GLN A 34 -29.77 47.50 30.97
CA GLN A 34 -29.90 46.30 31.80
C GLN A 34 -30.73 45.20 31.11
N GLY A 35 -31.88 45.57 30.57
CA GLY A 35 -32.77 44.64 29.86
C GLY A 35 -32.10 44.03 28.65
N LYS A 36 -31.38 44.83 27.85
CA LYS A 36 -30.59 44.38 26.69
C LYS A 36 -29.47 43.42 27.10
N GLN A 37 -28.74 43.72 28.16
CA GLN A 37 -27.65 42.86 28.62
C GLN A 37 -28.14 41.50 29.15
N LEU A 38 -29.25 41.50 29.90
CA LEU A 38 -29.89 40.25 30.37
C LEU A 38 -30.46 39.44 29.20
N ALA A 39 -31.11 40.10 28.24
CA ALA A 39 -31.63 39.45 27.06
C ALA A 39 -30.51 38.84 26.21
N ASN A 40 -29.39 39.55 26.02
CA ASN A 40 -28.21 39.05 25.31
C ASN A 40 -27.61 37.79 25.97
N ARG A 41 -27.43 37.82 27.29
CA ARG A 41 -26.95 36.65 28.06
C ARG A 41 -27.94 35.47 27.97
N THR A 42 -29.24 35.74 28.00
CA THR A 42 -30.29 34.73 27.86
C THR A 42 -30.26 34.10 26.47
N ALA A 43 -30.14 34.91 25.42
CA ALA A 43 -29.99 34.45 24.04
C ALA A 43 -28.71 33.62 23.85
N TYR A 44 -27.59 34.02 24.47
CA TYR A 44 -26.35 33.24 24.48
C TYR A 44 -26.54 31.86 25.14
N LEU A 45 -27.18 31.81 26.32
CA LEU A 45 -27.44 30.56 27.03
C LEU A 45 -28.40 29.66 26.26
N LYS A 46 -29.46 30.22 25.68
CA LYS A 46 -30.41 29.47 24.83
C LYS A 46 -29.72 28.85 23.64
N LYS A 47 -28.87 29.60 22.92
CA LYS A 47 -28.09 29.07 21.80
C LYS A 47 -27.21 27.89 22.23
N ARG A 48 -26.58 27.97 23.40
CA ARG A 48 -25.73 26.89 23.91
C ARG A 48 -26.54 25.68 24.38
N ALA A 49 -27.71 25.90 24.99
CA ALA A 49 -28.64 24.83 25.35
C ALA A 49 -29.15 24.10 24.09
N ASP A 50 -29.50 24.84 23.04
CA ASP A 50 -29.93 24.26 21.76
C ASP A 50 -28.84 23.41 21.12
N GLN A 51 -27.58 23.87 21.16
CA GLN A 51 -26.44 23.06 20.70
C GLN A 51 -26.25 21.77 21.50
N VAL A 52 -26.51 21.81 22.81
CA VAL A 52 -26.41 20.63 23.68
C VAL A 52 -27.56 19.66 23.39
N ASP A 53 -28.78 20.15 23.19
CA ASP A 53 -29.94 19.34 22.85
C ASP A 53 -29.81 18.72 21.45
N GLU A 54 -29.29 19.48 20.48
CA GLU A 54 -28.97 18.98 19.15
C GLU A 54 -27.89 17.88 19.21
N ALA A 55 -26.79 18.11 19.94
CA ALA A 55 -25.73 17.12 20.12
C ALA A 55 -26.13 15.90 20.95
N LYS A 56 -27.24 15.98 21.70
CA LYS A 56 -27.83 14.85 22.43
C LYS A 56 -28.64 13.93 21.50
N GLY A 57 -29.22 14.46 20.42
CA GLY A 57 -30.04 13.71 19.48
C GLY A 57 -31.20 12.98 20.19
N THR A 58 -31.39 11.69 19.88
CA THR A 58 -32.42 10.84 20.49
C THR A 58 -31.98 10.16 21.79
N HIS A 59 -30.73 10.36 22.23
CA HIS A 59 -30.17 9.65 23.38
C HIS A 59 -30.46 10.37 24.69
N ALA A 60 -31.38 9.80 25.49
CA ALA A 60 -31.92 10.46 26.68
C ALA A 60 -30.88 10.73 27.79
N THR A 61 -29.80 9.93 27.87
CA THR A 61 -28.81 9.97 28.96
C THR A 61 -27.37 9.95 28.43
N LEU A 62 -26.41 10.40 29.24
CA LEU A 62 -24.98 10.35 28.90
C LEU A 62 -24.47 8.90 28.69
N PRO A 63 -24.82 7.91 29.53
CA PRO A 63 -24.45 6.51 29.27
C PRO A 63 -24.94 6.01 27.90
N ALA A 64 -26.20 6.27 27.54
CA ALA A 64 -26.74 5.84 26.24
C ALA A 64 -26.04 6.48 25.03
N ARG A 65 -25.37 7.63 25.22
CA ARG A 65 -24.54 8.28 24.19
C ARG A 65 -23.17 7.63 24.11
N LEU A 66 -22.57 7.30 25.26
CA LEU A 66 -21.29 6.61 25.33
C LEU A 66 -21.39 5.20 24.72
N ASP A 67 -22.42 4.44 25.10
CA ASP A 67 -22.66 3.10 24.57
C ASP A 67 -22.86 3.11 23.04
N HIS A 68 -23.52 4.15 22.50
CA HIS A 68 -23.69 4.30 21.06
C HIS A 68 -22.36 4.59 20.34
N ILE A 69 -21.54 5.48 20.88
CA ILE A 69 -20.21 5.79 20.32
C ILE A 69 -19.30 4.57 20.39
N GLU A 70 -19.30 3.85 21.51
CA GLU A 70 -18.54 2.60 21.66
C GLU A 70 -19.03 1.54 20.66
N GLY A 71 -20.34 1.39 20.50
CA GLY A 71 -20.92 0.48 19.51
C GLY A 71 -20.63 0.88 18.05
N GLU A 72 -20.63 2.17 17.72
CA GLU A 72 -20.18 2.64 16.39
C GLU A 72 -18.70 2.37 16.18
N PHE A 73 -17.86 2.57 17.20
CA PHE A 73 -16.44 2.28 17.15
C PHE A 73 -16.15 0.78 16.96
N GLU A 74 -16.89 -0.10 17.63
CA GLU A 74 -16.80 -1.55 17.46
C GLU A 74 -17.34 -2.03 16.10
N ALA A 75 -18.39 -1.37 15.57
CA ALA A 75 -18.97 -1.67 14.26
C ALA A 75 -18.06 -1.25 13.09
N VAL A 76 -17.25 -0.20 13.29
CA VAL A 76 -16.10 0.12 12.44
C VAL A 76 -14.98 -0.84 12.85
N GLY A 77 -15.05 -2.10 12.39
CA GLY A 77 -14.04 -3.12 12.71
C GLY A 77 -12.60 -2.66 12.41
N PRO A 78 -11.58 -3.35 12.94
CA PRO A 78 -10.18 -2.92 12.89
C PRO A 78 -9.71 -2.56 11.47
N ASP A 79 -10.23 -3.22 10.44
CA ASP A 79 -9.90 -2.96 9.03
C ASP A 79 -10.32 -1.57 8.54
N LYS A 80 -11.45 -1.03 9.03
CA LYS A 80 -11.92 0.32 8.66
C LYS A 80 -11.27 1.42 9.49
N GLN A 81 -10.94 1.13 10.75
CA GLN A 81 -10.12 2.03 11.57
C GLN A 81 -8.73 2.21 10.92
N ASN A 82 -8.11 1.10 10.51
CA ASN A 82 -6.85 1.11 9.77
C ASN A 82 -6.95 1.85 8.43
N ALA A 83 -8.05 1.73 7.70
CA ALA A 83 -8.27 2.47 6.45
C ALA A 83 -8.48 3.98 6.67
N GLY A 84 -9.21 4.37 7.72
CA GLY A 84 -9.41 5.77 8.11
C GLY A 84 -8.12 6.43 8.59
N ASP A 85 -7.35 5.74 9.42
CA ASP A 85 -6.04 6.19 9.87
C ASP A 85 -5.05 6.27 8.71
N SER A 86 -5.09 5.32 7.77
CA SER A 86 -4.29 5.38 6.54
C SER A 86 -4.65 6.60 5.68
N ALA A 87 -5.93 6.93 5.53
CA ALA A 87 -6.38 8.09 4.78
C ALA A 87 -6.00 9.41 5.47
N LEU A 88 -6.08 9.47 6.80
CA LEU A 88 -5.66 10.63 7.58
C LEU A 88 -4.14 10.84 7.52
N MET A 89 -3.36 9.76 7.63
CA MET A 89 -1.90 9.79 7.50
C MET A 89 -1.48 10.24 6.10
N PHE A 90 -2.15 9.75 5.05
CA PHE A 90 -1.93 10.21 3.67
C PHE A 90 -2.23 11.72 3.53
N ALA A 91 -3.31 12.21 4.10
CA ALA A 91 -3.66 13.64 4.05
C ALA A 91 -2.63 14.53 4.79
N LEU A 92 -2.18 14.09 5.97
CA LEU A 92 -1.11 14.76 6.73
C LEU A 92 0.23 14.75 5.98
N GLU A 93 0.54 13.66 5.28
CA GLU A 93 1.72 13.53 4.44
C GLU A 93 1.68 14.51 3.26
N GLN A 94 0.56 14.58 2.54
CA GLN A 94 0.36 15.56 1.45
C GLN A 94 0.48 17.00 1.95
N ALA A 95 -0.09 17.30 3.12
CA ALA A 95 0.04 18.61 3.75
C ALA A 95 1.49 18.94 4.15
N GLY A 96 2.22 17.96 4.69
CA GLY A 96 3.64 18.10 5.04
C GLY A 96 4.55 18.29 3.83
N ILE A 97 4.23 17.66 2.69
CA ILE A 97 4.91 17.89 1.41
C ILE A 97 4.64 19.31 0.92
N ALA A 98 3.37 19.73 0.87
CA ALA A 98 3.00 21.06 0.42
C ALA A 98 3.66 22.15 1.27
N ASN A 99 3.73 21.98 2.59
CA ASN A 99 4.33 22.98 3.47
C ASN A 99 5.85 23.09 3.27
N ARG A 100 6.55 21.96 3.10
CA ARG A 100 8.00 21.95 2.83
C ARG A 100 8.33 22.54 1.45
N GLU A 101 7.51 22.28 0.44
CA GLU A 101 7.67 22.91 -0.87
C GLU A 101 7.44 24.43 -0.81
N VAL A 102 6.46 24.88 -0.02
CA VAL A 102 6.25 26.33 0.23
C VAL A 102 7.45 26.94 0.94
N GLU A 103 8.03 26.28 1.94
CA GLU A 103 9.24 26.74 2.63
C GLU A 103 10.46 26.80 1.69
N ARG A 104 10.64 25.80 0.81
CA ARG A 104 11.70 25.80 -0.21
C ARG A 104 11.55 26.92 -1.23
N LEU A 105 10.33 27.16 -1.71
CA LEU A 105 10.03 28.29 -2.59
C LEU A 105 10.33 29.63 -1.90
N ARG A 106 10.06 29.74 -0.60
CA ARG A 106 10.40 30.92 0.20
C ARG A 106 11.91 31.08 0.41
N ALA A 107 12.66 29.98 0.47
CA ALA A 107 14.11 29.95 0.62
C ALA A 107 14.88 30.16 -0.71
N GLY A 108 14.18 30.17 -1.86
CA GLY A 108 14.80 30.39 -3.17
C GLY A 108 15.56 29.18 -3.73
N GLU A 109 15.31 27.98 -3.21
CA GLU A 109 15.95 26.75 -3.68
C GLU A 109 15.31 26.23 -4.98
N SER A 110 16.13 25.79 -5.96
CA SER A 110 15.63 25.29 -7.25
C SER A 110 15.07 23.87 -7.13
N LYS A 111 14.00 23.57 -7.88
CA LYS A 111 13.16 22.35 -7.82
C LYS A 111 13.87 20.99 -8.00
N THR A 112 15.16 20.93 -8.32
CA THR A 112 15.79 19.71 -8.88
C THR A 112 16.56 18.85 -7.87
N SER A 113 17.01 19.37 -6.72
CA SER A 113 17.95 18.64 -5.85
C SER A 113 17.30 17.72 -4.81
N ALA A 114 16.03 17.93 -4.45
CA ALA A 114 15.38 17.24 -3.33
C ALA A 114 14.32 16.19 -3.72
N LEU A 115 13.86 16.20 -4.98
CA LEU A 115 12.85 15.24 -5.46
C LEU A 115 13.29 13.77 -5.33
N PRO A 116 14.56 13.39 -5.63
CA PRO A 116 14.98 12.00 -5.46
C PRO A 116 14.99 11.54 -4.01
N ALA A 117 15.43 12.41 -3.09
CA ALA A 117 15.45 12.11 -1.65
C ALA A 117 14.03 12.01 -1.08
N LEU A 118 13.11 12.87 -1.53
CA LEU A 118 11.70 12.82 -1.14
C LEU A 118 11.01 11.56 -1.68
N ALA A 119 11.28 11.18 -2.93
CA ALA A 119 10.74 9.95 -3.51
C ALA A 119 11.25 8.71 -2.75
N ALA A 120 12.56 8.64 -2.47
CA ALA A 120 13.14 7.54 -1.69
C ALA A 120 12.54 7.45 -0.28
N TRP A 121 12.34 8.59 0.38
CA TRP A 121 11.66 8.65 1.68
C TRP A 121 10.24 8.09 1.61
N ASN A 122 9.45 8.51 0.62
CA ASN A 122 8.07 8.03 0.46
C ASN A 122 8.01 6.51 0.21
N PHE A 123 8.92 5.97 -0.61
CA PHE A 123 9.04 4.52 -0.81
C PHE A 123 9.37 3.78 0.47
N GLU A 124 10.26 4.33 1.30
CA GLU A 124 10.62 3.73 2.58
C GLU A 124 9.45 3.74 3.59
N GLN A 125 8.72 4.84 3.69
CA GLN A 125 7.54 4.92 4.56
C GLN A 125 6.45 3.93 4.14
N GLN A 126 6.21 3.77 2.83
CA GLN A 126 5.28 2.75 2.34
C GLN A 126 5.75 1.34 2.71
N ALA A 127 7.04 1.05 2.57
CA ALA A 127 7.61 -0.23 2.97
C ALA A 127 7.50 -0.47 4.49
N GLU A 128 7.65 0.57 5.32
CA GLU A 128 7.46 0.50 6.76
C GLU A 128 6.02 0.14 7.13
N VAL A 129 5.03 0.80 6.51
CA VAL A 129 3.60 0.48 6.71
C VAL A 129 3.30 -0.96 6.28
N LEU A 130 3.76 -1.37 5.09
CA LEU A 130 3.54 -2.72 4.57
C LEU A 130 4.23 -3.79 5.43
N ARG A 131 5.40 -3.51 6.02
CA ARG A 131 6.02 -4.37 7.03
C ARG A 131 5.15 -4.49 8.29
N GLY A 132 4.59 -3.37 8.75
CA GLY A 132 3.69 -3.33 9.91
C GLY A 132 2.38 -4.10 9.71
N GLN A 133 1.92 -4.21 8.46
CA GLN A 133 0.71 -4.96 8.08
C GLN A 133 0.94 -6.47 7.92
N GLY A 134 2.17 -6.97 8.03
CA GLY A 134 2.48 -8.38 7.95
C GLY A 134 3.00 -8.88 6.60
N GLN A 135 2.96 -10.20 6.42
CA GLN A 135 3.94 -11.04 5.71
C GLN A 135 4.39 -10.59 4.30
N SER A 136 5.69 -10.85 4.03
CA SER A 136 6.22 -10.92 2.67
C SER A 136 5.65 -12.12 1.92
N GLY A 137 5.42 -11.97 0.63
CA GLY A 137 4.88 -13.05 -0.18
C GLY A 137 4.37 -12.62 -1.54
N LEU A 138 3.75 -13.57 -2.22
CA LEU A 138 3.10 -13.36 -3.50
C LEU A 138 1.81 -12.55 -3.29
N PHE A 139 1.77 -11.35 -3.86
CA PHE A 139 0.63 -10.44 -3.72
C PHE A 139 -0.38 -10.62 -4.85
N LEU A 140 0.10 -10.70 -6.10
CA LEU A 140 -0.73 -10.91 -7.29
C LEU A 140 -0.02 -11.77 -8.31
N THR A 141 -0.80 -12.45 -9.13
CA THR A 141 -0.29 -13.34 -10.18
C THR A 141 -1.09 -13.17 -11.47
N ARG A 142 -0.44 -13.43 -12.60
CA ARG A 142 -1.06 -13.32 -13.92
C ARG A 142 -2.10 -14.41 -14.16
N GLN A 143 -3.29 -14.00 -14.61
CA GLN A 143 -4.33 -14.87 -15.10
C GLN A 143 -4.44 -14.83 -16.65
N TYR A 144 -4.73 -15.97 -17.28
CA TYR A 144 -4.88 -16.08 -18.74
C TYR A 144 -6.34 -16.01 -19.24
N ASN A 145 -7.33 -16.15 -18.35
CA ASN A 145 -8.74 -16.30 -18.77
C ASN A 145 -9.66 -15.13 -18.35
N ARG A 146 -9.12 -14.03 -17.80
CA ARG A 146 -9.85 -12.78 -17.58
C ARG A 146 -8.87 -11.61 -17.72
N GLY A 147 -9.42 -10.44 -18.04
CA GLY A 147 -8.65 -9.21 -18.18
C GLY A 147 -8.13 -8.99 -19.58
N GLY A 148 -9.03 -9.14 -20.58
CA GLY A 148 -8.91 -8.63 -21.95
C GLY A 148 -7.71 -9.10 -22.78
N ASP A 149 -7.70 -8.71 -24.05
CA ASP A 149 -6.67 -9.07 -25.03
C ASP A 149 -5.80 -7.85 -25.43
N ASP A 150 -6.10 -6.66 -24.90
CA ASP A 150 -5.32 -5.46 -25.22
C ASP A 150 -3.95 -5.47 -24.52
N ALA A 151 -2.95 -4.82 -25.11
CA ALA A 151 -1.57 -4.80 -24.58
C ALA A 151 -1.43 -4.15 -23.20
N TYR A 152 -2.42 -3.37 -22.77
CA TYR A 152 -2.51 -2.75 -21.45
C TYR A 152 -3.47 -3.47 -20.51
N ASP A 153 -4.25 -4.43 -21.00
CA ASP A 153 -5.11 -5.22 -20.13
C ASP A 153 -4.24 -6.18 -19.32
N ARG A 154 -4.51 -6.24 -18.02
CA ARG A 154 -3.73 -7.06 -17.09
C ARG A 154 -4.68 -7.78 -16.14
N GLY A 155 -5.00 -9.02 -16.50
CA GLY A 155 -5.80 -9.92 -15.67
C GLY A 155 -5.15 -10.21 -14.32
N TRP A 156 -5.68 -9.62 -13.25
CA TRP A 156 -5.26 -9.88 -11.87
C TRP A 156 -6.45 -10.46 -11.07
N ALA A 157 -6.35 -11.73 -10.68
CA ALA A 157 -7.24 -12.43 -9.75
C ALA A 157 -6.60 -13.77 -9.32
N GLU A 158 -7.10 -14.38 -8.23
CA GLU A 158 -6.64 -15.65 -7.67
C GLU A 158 -6.48 -16.77 -8.73
N ASN A 159 -5.42 -17.57 -8.54
CA ASN A 159 -4.67 -18.12 -9.65
C ASN A 159 -5.06 -19.54 -10.08
N TYR A 160 -4.87 -19.83 -11.36
CA TYR A 160 -4.98 -21.14 -12.02
C TYR A 160 -3.87 -22.13 -11.61
N ASN A 161 -2.69 -21.66 -11.13
CA ASN A 161 -1.53 -22.42 -10.60
C ASN A 161 -0.61 -21.51 -9.73
N PRO A 162 0.27 -22.00 -8.84
CA PRO A 162 1.20 -21.14 -8.07
C PRO A 162 2.15 -20.35 -9.00
N ALA A 163 2.09 -19.01 -8.97
CA ALA A 163 2.90 -18.08 -9.79
C ALA A 163 2.95 -18.35 -11.30
N SER A 164 1.98 -19.11 -11.83
CA SER A 164 1.92 -19.54 -13.24
C SER A 164 3.23 -20.22 -13.71
N ILE A 165 3.86 -21.00 -12.83
CA ILE A 165 5.07 -21.76 -13.12
C ILE A 165 4.74 -22.90 -14.10
N HIS A 166 5.55 -23.06 -15.14
CA HIS A 166 5.39 -24.08 -16.17
C HIS A 166 6.75 -24.47 -16.77
N ASN A 167 6.77 -25.52 -17.59
CA ASN A 167 7.99 -25.95 -18.28
C ASN A 167 8.05 -25.40 -19.72
N HIS A 168 9.26 -25.09 -20.18
CA HIS A 168 9.54 -24.91 -21.60
C HIS A 168 10.33 -26.09 -22.16
N PRO A 169 9.66 -27.16 -22.63
CA PRO A 169 10.35 -28.36 -23.12
C PRO A 169 11.17 -28.12 -24.39
N ASN A 170 10.91 -27.02 -25.10
CA ASN A 170 11.62 -26.59 -26.29
C ASN A 170 12.91 -25.80 -25.99
N TYR A 171 13.15 -25.39 -24.74
CA TYR A 171 14.33 -24.64 -24.33
C TYR A 171 15.07 -25.37 -23.22
N ARG A 172 16.39 -25.50 -23.39
CA ARG A 172 17.25 -26.17 -22.41
C ARG A 172 17.30 -25.38 -21.10
N GLY A 173 17.02 -26.06 -19.99
CA GLY A 173 17.17 -25.50 -18.64
C GLY A 173 16.30 -24.27 -18.38
N MET A 174 15.13 -24.17 -19.00
CA MET A 174 14.26 -23.00 -18.91
C MET A 174 12.90 -23.35 -18.27
N PRO A 175 12.72 -23.04 -16.98
CA PRO A 175 11.41 -22.91 -16.37
C PRO A 175 10.74 -21.62 -16.89
N GLY A 176 9.45 -21.73 -17.20
CA GLY A 176 8.59 -20.57 -17.42
C GLY A 176 7.97 -20.14 -16.10
N MET A 177 7.96 -18.84 -15.83
CA MET A 177 7.26 -18.26 -14.69
C MET A 177 6.53 -17.00 -15.15
N GLY A 178 5.24 -16.92 -14.83
CA GLY A 178 4.43 -15.79 -15.25
C GLY A 178 4.84 -14.49 -14.57
N GLU A 179 4.18 -13.42 -14.98
CA GLU A 179 4.27 -12.14 -14.28
C GLU A 179 3.63 -12.28 -12.89
N PHE A 180 4.30 -11.75 -11.88
CA PHE A 180 3.78 -11.73 -10.53
C PHE A 180 4.14 -10.42 -9.83
N SER A 181 3.38 -10.10 -8.79
CA SER A 181 3.70 -9.03 -7.86
C SER A 181 3.95 -9.65 -6.50
N ALA A 182 4.97 -9.20 -5.80
CA ALA A 182 5.33 -9.68 -4.48
C ALA A 182 5.57 -8.50 -3.55
N ILE A 183 5.38 -8.74 -2.26
CA ILE A 183 5.86 -7.85 -1.21
C ILE A 183 7.05 -8.55 -0.58
N ILE A 184 8.24 -7.96 -0.67
CA ILE A 184 9.45 -8.46 -0.02
C ILE A 184 9.89 -7.45 1.02
N ASN A 185 9.77 -7.80 2.29
CA ASN A 185 10.11 -6.95 3.43
C ASN A 185 9.46 -5.55 3.36
N GLY A 186 8.19 -5.49 2.96
CA GLY A 186 7.42 -4.26 2.76
C GLY A 186 7.58 -3.63 1.37
N TYR A 187 8.59 -4.00 0.59
CA TYR A 187 8.75 -3.45 -0.75
C TYR A 187 7.85 -4.19 -1.73
N TYR A 188 6.91 -3.45 -2.31
CA TYR A 188 6.12 -3.93 -3.44
C TYR A 188 6.99 -3.98 -4.69
N LEU A 189 7.08 -5.16 -5.29
CA LEU A 189 7.73 -5.36 -6.57
C LEU A 189 6.77 -6.04 -7.53
N ARG A 190 6.92 -5.71 -8.81
CA ARG A 190 6.22 -6.37 -9.89
C ARG A 190 7.24 -6.81 -10.93
N THR A 191 7.11 -8.06 -11.34
CA THR A 191 7.93 -8.63 -12.40
C THR A 191 7.20 -8.57 -13.73
N ARG A 192 7.99 -8.60 -14.81
CA ARG A 192 7.52 -8.98 -16.16
C ARG A 192 7.37 -10.49 -16.24
N HIS A 193 7.13 -11.03 -17.45
CA HIS A 193 7.14 -12.49 -17.64
C HIS A 193 8.55 -13.02 -17.45
N ASN A 194 8.71 -14.01 -16.58
CA ASN A 194 9.97 -14.49 -16.04
C ASN A 194 10.35 -15.84 -16.64
N ASP A 195 10.77 -15.85 -17.89
CA ASP A 195 11.41 -17.03 -18.48
C ASP A 195 12.91 -16.95 -18.20
N TYR A 196 13.34 -17.57 -17.10
CA TYR A 196 14.75 -17.62 -16.70
C TYR A 196 15.41 -18.92 -17.14
N ARG A 197 16.72 -18.85 -17.38
CA ARG A 197 17.54 -20.06 -17.41
C ARG A 197 17.91 -20.44 -15.99
N LEU A 198 17.91 -21.74 -15.69
CA LEU A 198 18.45 -22.23 -14.43
C LEU A 198 19.92 -21.88 -14.35
N ARG A 199 20.26 -21.01 -13.41
CA ARG A 199 21.62 -20.60 -13.11
C ARG A 199 21.83 -20.67 -11.60
N GLY A 200 23.03 -21.10 -11.21
CA GLY A 200 23.47 -21.15 -9.82
C GLY A 200 24.55 -20.10 -9.57
N PRO A 201 24.89 -19.84 -8.29
CA PRO A 201 26.07 -19.06 -7.95
C PRO A 201 27.31 -19.66 -8.60
N ALA A 202 28.12 -18.83 -9.25
CA ALA A 202 29.38 -19.27 -9.82
C ALA A 202 30.39 -19.60 -8.70
N GLN A 203 31.46 -20.32 -9.06
CA GLN A 203 32.50 -20.74 -8.10
C GLN A 203 33.09 -19.57 -7.30
N GLU A 204 33.55 -19.86 -6.09
CA GLU A 204 34.25 -18.90 -5.24
C GLU A 204 35.45 -18.26 -5.98
N GLY A 205 35.60 -16.95 -5.83
CA GLY A 205 36.62 -16.17 -6.54
C GLY A 205 36.18 -15.59 -7.89
N THR A 206 34.95 -15.86 -8.32
CA THR A 206 34.32 -15.15 -9.46
C THR A 206 33.80 -13.76 -9.04
N ALA A 207 33.35 -12.97 -10.03
CA ALA A 207 32.81 -11.63 -9.76
C ALA A 207 31.57 -11.67 -8.86
N PHE A 208 31.30 -10.59 -8.13
CA PHE A 208 30.08 -10.44 -7.33
C PHE A 208 28.83 -10.66 -8.22
N LEU A 209 27.87 -11.47 -7.74
CA LEU A 209 26.67 -11.91 -8.46
C LEU A 209 26.93 -12.70 -9.76
N ALA A 210 28.15 -13.21 -9.95
CA ALA A 210 28.42 -14.12 -11.06
C ALA A 210 27.60 -15.40 -10.90
N THR A 211 26.98 -15.81 -12.01
CA THR A 211 26.17 -17.02 -12.08
C THR A 211 26.67 -17.93 -13.20
N GLU A 212 26.49 -19.23 -13.05
CA GLU A 212 26.80 -20.25 -14.07
C GLU A 212 25.57 -21.10 -14.39
N GLU A 213 25.52 -21.71 -15.57
CA GLU A 213 24.37 -22.51 -16.01
C GLU A 213 24.26 -23.79 -15.16
N VAL A 214 23.05 -24.10 -14.68
CA VAL A 214 22.80 -25.36 -13.98
C VAL A 214 22.54 -26.43 -15.02
N GLU A 215 23.46 -27.38 -15.08
CA GLU A 215 23.37 -28.50 -15.99
C GLU A 215 22.40 -29.58 -15.50
N ALA A 216 21.69 -30.20 -16.44
CA ALA A 216 20.84 -31.33 -16.13
C ALA A 216 21.72 -32.48 -15.58
N PRO A 217 21.24 -33.23 -14.57
CA PRO A 217 21.99 -34.36 -14.04
C PRO A 217 22.21 -35.40 -15.15
N ALA A 218 23.34 -36.12 -15.06
CA ALA A 218 23.60 -37.22 -15.96
C ALA A 218 22.49 -38.27 -15.88
N VAL A 219 22.18 -38.89 -17.02
CA VAL A 219 21.19 -39.97 -17.08
C VAL A 219 21.61 -41.10 -16.11
N PRO A 220 20.73 -41.55 -15.20
CA PRO A 220 21.10 -42.57 -14.21
C PRO A 220 21.65 -43.85 -14.85
N ALA A 221 22.66 -44.45 -14.20
CA ALA A 221 23.35 -45.64 -14.71
C ALA A 221 22.41 -46.83 -14.97
N LEU A 222 21.32 -46.93 -14.21
CA LEU A 222 20.29 -47.95 -14.40
C LEU A 222 19.57 -47.82 -15.75
N VAL A 223 19.52 -46.62 -16.32
CA VAL A 223 18.96 -46.35 -17.65
C VAL A 223 20.05 -46.61 -18.68
N THR A 224 21.22 -45.98 -18.57
CA THR A 224 22.28 -46.15 -19.58
C THR A 224 22.78 -47.60 -19.68
N GLY A 225 22.74 -48.35 -18.58
CA GLY A 225 23.13 -49.77 -18.50
C GLY A 225 22.03 -50.77 -18.88
N ALA A 226 20.83 -50.33 -19.25
CA ALA A 226 19.69 -51.23 -19.52
C ALA A 226 19.80 -52.03 -20.84
N GLY A 227 20.86 -51.81 -21.63
CA GLY A 227 21.09 -52.48 -22.90
C GLY A 227 20.27 -51.85 -24.03
N SER A 228 19.15 -52.47 -24.41
CA SER A 228 18.34 -52.02 -25.55
C SER A 228 17.58 -50.72 -25.27
N VAL A 229 17.28 -49.94 -26.32
CA VAL A 229 16.48 -48.70 -26.20
C VAL A 229 15.12 -48.95 -25.52
N ALA A 230 14.47 -50.09 -25.80
CA ALA A 230 13.21 -50.46 -25.15
C ALA A 230 13.36 -50.65 -23.63
N ASN A 231 14.47 -51.26 -23.20
CA ASN A 231 14.78 -51.44 -21.78
C ASN A 231 15.13 -50.09 -21.13
N GLN A 232 15.86 -49.21 -21.82
CA GLN A 232 16.16 -47.85 -21.35
C GLN A 232 14.89 -47.04 -21.12
N ILE A 233 13.94 -47.09 -22.07
CA ILE A 233 12.62 -46.44 -21.94
C ILE A 233 11.86 -46.99 -20.73
N THR A 234 11.88 -48.32 -20.55
CA THR A 234 11.23 -48.98 -19.42
C THR A 234 11.84 -48.54 -18.09
N ALA A 235 13.17 -48.54 -17.99
CA ALA A 235 13.91 -48.09 -16.83
C ALA A 235 13.62 -46.62 -16.48
N MET A 236 13.61 -45.73 -17.48
CA MET A 236 13.31 -44.31 -17.27
C MET A 236 11.87 -44.08 -16.80
N ARG A 237 10.90 -44.80 -17.37
CA ARG A 237 9.49 -44.74 -16.94
C ARG A 237 9.31 -45.25 -15.52
N ASP A 238 10.01 -46.30 -15.14
CA ASP A 238 9.97 -46.84 -13.78
C ASP A 238 10.46 -45.82 -12.76
N LEU A 239 11.57 -45.13 -13.06
CA LEU A 239 12.07 -44.04 -12.22
C LEU A 239 11.03 -42.94 -11.98
N PHE A 240 10.36 -42.47 -13.03
CA PHE A 240 9.31 -41.46 -12.89
C PHE A 240 8.12 -41.97 -12.09
N ARG A 241 7.73 -43.25 -12.22
CA ARG A 241 6.67 -43.84 -11.39
C ARG A 241 7.05 -43.90 -9.92
N ARG A 242 8.28 -44.33 -9.61
CA ARG A 242 8.80 -44.38 -8.23
C ARG A 242 8.91 -42.99 -7.61
N TYR A 243 9.35 -42.00 -8.39
CA TYR A 243 9.33 -40.60 -7.97
C TYR A 243 7.90 -40.13 -7.64
N ALA A 244 6.93 -40.42 -8.51
CA ALA A 244 5.52 -40.10 -8.26
C ALA A 244 4.93 -40.83 -7.03
N ALA A 245 5.50 -41.98 -6.66
CA ALA A 245 5.16 -42.72 -5.44
C ALA A 245 5.89 -42.22 -4.18
N GLY A 246 6.77 -41.21 -4.29
CA GLY A 246 7.50 -40.62 -3.17
C GLY A 246 8.80 -41.34 -2.78
N GLU A 247 9.35 -42.21 -3.63
CA GLU A 247 10.55 -43.02 -3.33
C GLU A 247 11.88 -42.32 -3.64
N TRP A 248 11.86 -41.06 -4.09
CA TRP A 248 13.04 -40.22 -4.40
C TRP A 248 14.23 -40.97 -5.03
N PRO A 249 14.08 -41.56 -6.23
CA PRO A 249 15.14 -42.37 -6.83
C PRO A 249 16.43 -41.58 -7.07
N GLN A 250 17.58 -42.28 -6.99
CA GLN A 250 18.89 -41.69 -7.27
C GLN A 250 18.91 -41.03 -8.67
N GLY A 251 19.38 -39.78 -8.73
CA GLY A 251 19.39 -38.97 -9.96
C GLY A 251 18.26 -37.94 -10.06
N PHE A 252 17.27 -37.99 -9.15
CA PHE A 252 16.28 -36.94 -9.00
C PHE A 252 16.77 -35.92 -7.96
N GLY A 253 16.99 -34.69 -8.40
CA GLY A 253 17.39 -33.57 -7.55
C GLY A 253 16.37 -32.44 -7.59
N TRP A 254 16.39 -31.61 -6.56
CA TRP A 254 15.58 -30.40 -6.49
C TRP A 254 16.48 -29.20 -6.72
N THR A 255 16.06 -28.28 -7.58
CA THR A 255 16.69 -26.97 -7.71
C THR A 255 15.76 -25.94 -7.10
N LEU A 256 16.21 -25.28 -6.03
CA LEU A 256 15.47 -24.16 -5.45
C LEU A 256 15.65 -22.94 -6.37
N SER A 257 14.54 -22.43 -6.89
CA SER A 257 14.52 -21.14 -7.58
C SER A 257 13.98 -20.09 -6.63
N TYR A 258 14.68 -18.97 -6.51
CA TYR A 258 14.30 -17.85 -5.66
C TYR A 258 14.41 -16.54 -6.44
N VAL A 259 13.74 -15.52 -5.91
CA VAL A 259 13.79 -14.15 -6.44
C VAL A 259 14.44 -13.30 -5.37
N GLU A 260 15.53 -12.65 -5.73
CA GLU A 260 16.24 -11.70 -4.87
C GLU A 260 15.94 -10.26 -5.33
N CYS A 261 15.87 -9.37 -4.35
CA CYS A 261 15.68 -7.94 -4.54
C CYS A 261 16.72 -7.22 -3.69
N TRP A 262 17.41 -6.25 -4.27
CA TRP A 262 18.37 -5.39 -3.57
C TRP A 262 18.35 -3.99 -4.16
N PHE A 263 18.82 -3.03 -3.37
CA PHE A 263 18.98 -1.64 -3.81
C PHE A 263 20.31 -1.47 -4.53
N GLU A 264 20.27 -0.82 -5.69
CA GLU A 264 21.48 -0.39 -6.41
C GLU A 264 21.53 1.14 -6.49
N VAL A 265 22.74 1.69 -6.45
CA VAL A 265 22.94 3.13 -6.67
C VAL A 265 22.63 3.42 -8.13
N LEU A 266 21.72 4.37 -8.39
CA LEU A 266 21.40 4.79 -9.74
C LEU A 266 22.63 5.46 -10.40
N THR A 267 23.30 4.75 -11.30
CA THR A 267 24.49 5.23 -12.02
C THR A 267 24.15 5.95 -13.34
N GLY A 268 22.88 6.33 -13.53
CA GLY A 268 22.39 7.11 -14.67
C GLY A 268 21.92 6.28 -15.86
N THR A 269 22.18 4.97 -15.89
CA THR A 269 21.61 4.04 -16.88
C THR A 269 20.90 2.91 -16.17
N VAL A 270 19.62 2.69 -16.48
CA VAL A 270 18.87 1.50 -16.05
C VAL A 270 19.04 0.44 -17.12
N THR A 271 19.75 -0.64 -16.81
CA THR A 271 19.94 -1.77 -17.73
C THR A 271 19.10 -2.96 -17.27
N ASP A 272 18.37 -3.60 -18.19
CA ASP A 272 17.73 -4.88 -17.91
C ASP A 272 18.82 -5.96 -17.77
N THR A 273 19.15 -6.31 -16.53
CA THR A 273 20.13 -7.36 -16.19
C THR A 273 19.51 -8.75 -16.19
N TYR A 274 18.19 -8.87 -16.38
CA TYR A 274 17.48 -10.13 -16.30
C TYR A 274 17.60 -10.94 -17.59
N SER A 275 18.13 -12.17 -17.47
CA SER A 275 18.37 -13.06 -18.61
C SER A 275 17.09 -13.75 -19.10
N SER A 276 16.23 -13.01 -19.80
CA SER A 276 15.04 -13.56 -20.45
C SER A 276 14.84 -12.95 -21.84
N PHE A 277 15.39 -13.63 -22.85
CA PHE A 277 15.42 -13.16 -24.24
C PHE A 277 14.04 -13.10 -24.91
N ARG A 278 13.05 -13.83 -24.37
CA ARG A 278 11.68 -13.88 -24.92
C ARG A 278 10.80 -12.72 -24.47
N HIS A 279 11.17 -12.06 -23.38
CA HIS A 279 10.33 -11.08 -22.71
C HIS A 279 11.06 -9.77 -22.42
N GLN A 280 12.10 -9.43 -23.18
CA GLN A 280 12.90 -8.22 -22.96
C GLN A 280 12.02 -6.98 -23.00
N GLN A 281 12.16 -6.13 -21.99
CA GLN A 281 11.52 -4.82 -21.98
C GLN A 281 12.60 -3.81 -22.35
N TYR A 282 12.62 -3.38 -23.61
CA TYR A 282 13.60 -2.41 -24.08
C TYR A 282 13.32 -1.05 -23.44
N VAL A 283 14.26 -0.53 -22.64
CA VAL A 283 14.15 0.79 -21.97
C VAL A 283 14.01 1.94 -23.00
N THR A 284 14.37 1.71 -24.26
CA THR A 284 14.21 2.68 -25.35
C THR A 284 12.77 3.01 -25.74
N THR A 285 11.76 2.33 -25.18
CA THR A 285 10.34 2.63 -25.45
C THR A 285 9.70 3.58 -24.43
N VAL A 286 10.42 4.01 -23.39
CA VAL A 286 9.86 4.91 -22.37
C VAL A 286 9.76 6.36 -22.86
N ASP A 287 10.61 6.78 -23.80
CA ASP A 287 10.55 8.12 -24.43
C ASP A 287 9.57 8.20 -25.61
N ALA A 288 8.84 7.13 -25.91
CA ALA A 288 7.92 7.04 -27.05
C ALA A 288 6.42 7.01 -26.66
N ALA A 289 6.09 7.26 -25.39
CA ALA A 289 4.71 7.32 -24.88
C ALA A 289 4.40 8.68 -24.26
#